data_AF-A0A6G2DWP0-F1
#
_entry.id   AF-A0A6G2DWP0-F1
#
_cell.length_a   1.000
_cell.length_b   1.000
_cell.length_c   1.000
_cell.angle_alpha   90.00
_cell.angle_beta   90.00
_cell.angle_gamma   90.00
#
_symmetry.space_group_name_H-M   'P 1'
#
loop_
_entity.id
_entity.type
_entity.pdbx_description
1 polymer ?
#
loop_
_entity_poly.entity_id
_entity_poly.type
_entity_poly.pdbx_seq_one_letter_code
_entity_poly.pdbx_strand_id
1 'polypeptide(L)'
;DQYSSLEDQYNFQIGYDYGAAAFKHQFIFDIPLEPLPLILHYISQDKPWNQFSVGRLREVWWEYSLMDWSVILNEWFSKSVKYPSKSQIFKLQCVNLTNSWCVEKIDYLAEQLPEVHFHIVAYTNMANELLALTRFPNVTVYPNSLPMLLEQIVIASDLYLDLNHDRKLEDAYEFVLKYKKPM
;
A
#
# COMPACT_ATOMS: atom_id res chain seq x y z
N ASP A 1 28.17 -5.74 -22.27
CA ASP A 1 28.35 -7.21 -22.12
C ASP A 1 28.64 -7.64 -20.67
N GLN A 2 28.04 -6.98 -19.68
CA GLN A 2 28.15 -7.35 -18.25
C GLN A 2 26.78 -7.81 -17.72
N TYR A 3 26.18 -8.78 -18.40
CA TYR A 3 24.95 -9.43 -17.95
C TYR A 3 25.04 -10.94 -18.24
N SER A 4 24.30 -11.72 -17.46
CA SER A 4 24.07 -13.15 -17.75
C SER A 4 22.72 -13.30 -18.44
N SER A 5 22.61 -14.27 -19.35
CA SER A 5 21.37 -14.56 -20.07
C SER A 5 20.49 -15.52 -19.28
N LEU A 6 19.18 -15.27 -19.27
CA LEU A 6 18.17 -16.21 -18.81
C LEU A 6 17.49 -16.85 -20.02
N GLU A 7 16.96 -18.05 -19.83
CA GLU A 7 16.06 -18.67 -20.81
C GLU A 7 14.76 -17.87 -20.92
N ASP A 8 14.14 -17.89 -22.11
CA ASP A 8 12.95 -17.09 -22.39
C ASP A 8 11.77 -17.39 -21.46
N GLN A 9 11.64 -18.61 -20.94
CA GLN A 9 10.56 -18.99 -20.02
C GLN A 9 10.54 -18.19 -18.70
N TYR A 10 11.68 -17.59 -18.32
CA TYR A 10 11.80 -16.73 -17.14
C TYR A 10 11.43 -15.26 -17.43
N ASN A 11 11.12 -14.92 -18.68
CA ASN A 11 10.57 -13.64 -19.11
C ASN A 11 9.87 -13.82 -20.47
N PHE A 12 8.82 -14.64 -20.51
CA PHE A 12 8.17 -15.00 -21.77
C PHE A 12 7.25 -13.86 -22.21
N GLN A 13 7.71 -13.07 -23.18
CA GLN A 13 7.08 -11.80 -23.58
C GLN A 13 5.86 -12.02 -24.49
N ILE A 14 4.81 -12.66 -23.99
CA ILE A 14 3.57 -12.94 -24.73
C ILE A 14 2.89 -11.67 -25.25
N GLY A 15 3.10 -10.53 -24.58
CA GLY A 15 2.62 -9.23 -25.06
C GLY A 15 3.27 -8.74 -26.37
N TYR A 16 4.25 -9.47 -26.92
CA TYR A 16 4.84 -9.19 -28.23
C TYR A 16 3.96 -9.67 -29.39
N ASP A 17 2.90 -10.46 -29.15
CA ASP A 17 2.04 -11.05 -30.20
C ASP A 17 1.59 -10.04 -31.28
N TYR A 18 1.12 -8.85 -30.89
CA TYR A 18 0.75 -7.81 -31.85
C TYR A 18 1.93 -7.37 -32.73
N GLY A 19 3.11 -7.18 -32.13
CA GLY A 19 4.34 -6.85 -32.83
C GLY A 19 4.81 -7.99 -33.75
N ALA A 20 4.81 -9.23 -33.26
CA ALA A 20 5.16 -10.40 -34.05
C ALA A 20 4.25 -10.54 -35.28
N ALA A 21 2.94 -10.31 -35.14
CA ALA A 21 2.01 -10.30 -36.26
C ALA A 21 2.30 -9.14 -37.23
N ALA A 22 2.52 -7.92 -36.73
CA ALA A 22 2.81 -6.75 -37.54
C ALA A 22 4.11 -6.90 -38.38
N PHE A 23 5.15 -7.50 -37.80
CA PHE A 23 6.43 -7.77 -38.45
C PHE A 23 6.50 -9.14 -39.15
N LYS A 24 5.39 -9.91 -39.15
CA LYS A 24 5.30 -11.24 -39.77
C LYS A 24 6.33 -12.25 -39.24
N HIS A 25 6.66 -12.17 -37.96
CA HIS A 25 7.52 -13.15 -37.28
C HIS A 25 6.71 -14.43 -36.94
N GLN A 26 6.37 -15.21 -37.97
CA GLN A 26 5.46 -16.37 -37.85
C GLN A 26 5.93 -17.40 -36.81
N PHE A 27 7.24 -17.65 -36.73
CA PHE A 27 7.84 -18.62 -35.79
C PHE A 27 7.56 -18.32 -34.31
N ILE A 28 7.25 -17.06 -33.94
CA ILE A 28 6.89 -16.69 -32.57
C ILE A 28 5.58 -17.37 -32.13
N PHE A 29 4.68 -17.63 -33.08
CA PHE A 29 3.42 -18.29 -32.81
C PHE A 29 3.55 -19.81 -32.71
N ASP A 30 4.68 -20.37 -33.18
CA ASP A 30 5.00 -21.80 -33.10
C ASP A 30 5.71 -22.19 -31.79
N ILE A 31 6.12 -21.21 -30.98
CA ILE A 31 6.74 -21.46 -29.67
C ILE A 31 5.70 -22.12 -28.75
N PRO A 32 5.98 -23.30 -28.16
CA PRO A 32 5.02 -23.99 -27.31
C PRO A 32 4.61 -23.16 -26.10
N LEU A 33 3.31 -23.18 -25.79
CA LEU A 33 2.73 -22.57 -24.58
C LEU A 33 2.29 -23.62 -23.55
N GLU A 34 2.55 -24.91 -23.83
CA GLU A 34 2.19 -26.04 -22.98
C GLU A 34 3.42 -26.94 -22.73
N PRO A 35 3.85 -27.13 -21.46
CA PRO A 35 3.32 -26.47 -20.26
C PRO A 35 3.53 -24.94 -20.31
N LEU A 36 2.74 -24.19 -19.54
CA LEU A 36 2.86 -22.73 -19.46
C LEU A 36 4.31 -22.32 -19.09
N PRO A 37 4.86 -21.28 -19.76
CA PRO A 37 6.11 -20.66 -19.33
C PRO A 37 6.03 -20.19 -17.86
N LEU A 38 7.15 -20.29 -17.14
CA LEU A 38 7.21 -19.97 -15.71
C LEU A 38 6.81 -18.51 -15.40
N ILE A 39 7.18 -17.57 -16.27
CA ILE A 39 6.84 -16.15 -16.13
C ILE A 39 6.28 -15.65 -17.47
N LEU A 40 5.01 -15.24 -17.46
CA LEU A 40 4.35 -14.55 -18.57
C LEU A 40 4.47 -13.04 -18.42
N HIS A 41 5.09 -12.39 -19.38
CA HIS A 41 5.26 -10.93 -19.41
C HIS A 41 4.39 -10.30 -20.52
N TYR A 42 3.27 -9.72 -20.12
CA TYR A 42 2.40 -8.94 -20.99
C TYR A 42 3.01 -7.56 -21.27
N ILE A 43 4.05 -7.50 -22.11
CA ILE A 43 4.63 -6.24 -22.61
C ILE A 43 3.64 -5.46 -23.50
N SER A 44 4.08 -4.33 -24.08
CA SER A 44 3.29 -3.48 -24.99
C SER A 44 2.07 -2.80 -24.34
N GLN A 45 1.24 -2.13 -25.14
CA GLN A 45 -0.02 -1.50 -24.70
C GLN A 45 -1.23 -2.45 -24.78
N ASP A 46 -1.09 -3.60 -25.44
CA ASP A 46 -2.14 -4.62 -25.57
C ASP A 46 -2.24 -5.47 -24.29
N LYS A 47 -2.71 -4.85 -23.20
CA LYS A 47 -2.75 -5.48 -21.88
C LYS A 47 -3.97 -6.41 -21.73
N PRO A 48 -3.81 -7.60 -21.12
CA PRO A 48 -4.91 -8.55 -20.97
C PRO A 48 -6.00 -8.07 -20.00
N TRP A 49 -5.74 -7.06 -19.17
CA TRP A 49 -6.73 -6.45 -18.28
C TRP A 49 -7.53 -5.31 -18.92
N ASN A 50 -7.17 -4.89 -20.14
CA ASN A 50 -7.97 -3.90 -20.87
C ASN A 50 -9.33 -4.50 -21.26
N GLN A 51 -10.30 -3.64 -21.56
CA GLN A 51 -11.61 -4.07 -22.08
C GLN A 51 -11.48 -4.99 -23.31
N PHE A 52 -10.52 -4.69 -24.18
CA PHE A 52 -10.18 -5.50 -25.34
C PHE A 52 -8.68 -5.75 -25.36
N SER A 53 -8.28 -6.96 -25.73
CA SER A 53 -6.91 -7.29 -26.11
C SER A 53 -6.91 -8.35 -27.21
N VAL A 54 -5.83 -8.45 -27.97
CA VAL A 54 -5.70 -9.40 -29.09
C VAL A 54 -4.61 -10.45 -28.87
N GLY A 55 -3.64 -10.18 -28.01
CA GLY A 55 -2.60 -11.13 -27.61
C GLY A 55 -3.16 -12.36 -26.91
N ARG A 56 -2.45 -13.48 -27.05
CA ARG A 56 -2.79 -14.78 -26.46
C ARG A 56 -2.59 -14.78 -24.94
N LEU A 57 -3.11 -15.82 -24.27
CA LEU A 57 -3.02 -16.06 -22.84
C LEU A 57 -3.74 -15.02 -21.95
N ARG A 58 -4.65 -14.22 -22.53
CA ARG A 58 -5.45 -13.22 -21.79
C ARG A 58 -6.16 -13.84 -20.58
N GLU A 59 -6.70 -15.03 -20.76
CA GLU A 59 -7.43 -15.81 -19.76
C GLU A 59 -6.58 -16.12 -18.52
N VAL A 60 -5.28 -16.38 -18.69
CA VAL A 60 -4.36 -16.70 -17.58
C VAL A 60 -4.22 -15.49 -16.64
N TRP A 61 -4.13 -14.27 -17.19
CA TRP A 61 -4.08 -13.07 -16.34
C TRP A 61 -5.34 -12.92 -15.49
N TRP A 62 -6.52 -13.17 -16.08
CA TRP A 62 -7.79 -13.07 -15.37
C TRP A 62 -8.01 -14.19 -14.35
N GLU A 63 -7.50 -15.40 -14.60
CA GLU A 63 -7.51 -16.49 -13.63
C GLU A 63 -6.88 -16.05 -12.31
N TYR A 64 -5.67 -15.47 -12.35
CA TYR A 64 -5.01 -14.97 -11.14
C TYR A 64 -5.61 -13.66 -10.62
N SER A 65 -6.09 -12.77 -11.49
CA SER A 65 -6.71 -11.51 -11.04
C SER A 65 -8.04 -11.74 -10.31
N LEU A 66 -8.79 -12.77 -10.66
CA LEU A 66 -10.07 -13.13 -10.03
C LEU A 66 -9.89 -14.15 -8.90
N MET A 67 -8.66 -14.61 -8.66
CA MET A 67 -8.36 -15.56 -7.60
C MET A 67 -8.42 -14.88 -6.24
N ASP A 68 -9.29 -15.39 -5.37
CA ASP A 68 -9.29 -14.97 -3.97
C ASP A 68 -7.95 -15.36 -3.31
N TRP A 69 -7.39 -14.44 -2.51
CA TRP A 69 -6.21 -14.73 -1.68
C TRP A 69 -6.38 -15.97 -0.79
N SER A 70 -7.62 -16.28 -0.40
CA SER A 70 -7.95 -17.48 0.38
C SER A 70 -7.58 -18.77 -0.36
N VAL A 71 -7.74 -18.83 -1.68
CA VAL A 71 -7.35 -19.99 -2.50
C VAL A 71 -5.85 -20.24 -2.37
N ILE A 72 -5.04 -19.19 -2.56
CA ILE A 72 -3.58 -19.25 -2.44
C ILE A 72 -3.17 -19.69 -1.03
N LEU A 73 -3.76 -19.08 0.01
CA LEU A 73 -3.46 -19.42 1.40
C LEU A 73 -3.83 -20.88 1.73
N ASN A 74 -5.02 -21.33 1.31
CA ASN A 74 -5.51 -22.67 1.58
C ASN A 74 -4.67 -23.75 0.89
N GLU A 75 -4.13 -23.48 -0.30
CA GLU A 75 -3.17 -24.36 -0.98
C GLU A 75 -1.90 -24.60 -0.16
N TRP A 76 -1.36 -23.57 0.48
CA TRP A 76 -0.20 -23.71 1.35
C TRP A 76 -0.54 -24.36 2.70
N PHE A 77 -1.68 -23.98 3.28
CA PHE A 77 -2.10 -24.47 4.59
C PHE A 77 -2.42 -25.96 4.56
N SER A 78 -3.05 -26.46 3.48
CA SER A 78 -3.31 -27.89 3.27
C SER A 78 -2.02 -28.72 3.18
N LYS A 79 -0.91 -28.08 2.77
CA LYS A 79 0.44 -28.66 2.68
C LYS A 79 1.26 -28.43 3.95
N SER A 80 0.62 -28.08 5.07
CA SER A 80 1.27 -27.78 6.36
C SER A 80 2.27 -26.61 6.33
N VAL A 81 2.19 -25.74 5.33
CA VAL A 81 3.02 -24.52 5.23
C VAL A 81 2.25 -23.35 5.83
N LYS A 82 2.37 -23.15 7.15
CA LYS A 82 1.67 -22.09 7.88
C LYS A 82 2.58 -21.43 8.92
N TYR A 83 2.66 -20.11 8.88
CA TYR A 83 3.34 -19.28 9.88
C TYR A 83 2.35 -18.32 10.57
N PRO A 84 2.57 -17.95 11.85
CA PRO A 84 1.71 -16.99 12.54
C PRO A 84 1.84 -15.59 11.94
N SER A 85 0.72 -14.87 11.82
CA SER A 85 0.74 -13.47 11.43
C SER A 85 1.28 -12.61 12.58
N LYS A 86 2.00 -11.54 12.25
CA LYS A 86 2.46 -10.54 13.22
C LYS A 86 1.48 -9.36 13.34
N SER A 87 0.34 -9.40 12.66
CA SER A 87 -0.70 -8.39 12.81
C SER A 87 -1.15 -8.32 14.26
N GLN A 88 -1.20 -7.11 14.81
CA GLN A 88 -1.62 -6.84 16.18
C GLN A 88 -2.70 -5.79 16.18
N ILE A 89 -3.61 -5.88 17.15
CA ILE A 89 -4.60 -4.86 17.42
C ILE A 89 -3.92 -3.74 18.19
N PHE A 90 -4.19 -2.50 17.81
CA PHE A 90 -3.68 -1.34 18.53
C PHE A 90 -4.26 -1.29 19.95
N LYS A 91 -3.40 -1.08 20.93
CA LYS A 91 -3.76 -0.98 22.35
C LYS A 91 -4.10 0.45 22.78
N LEU A 92 -3.71 1.43 21.97
CA LEU A 92 -3.91 2.86 22.25
C LEU A 92 -4.08 3.65 20.95
N GLN A 93 -4.98 4.63 20.97
CA GLN A 93 -5.20 5.61 19.91
C GLN A 93 -4.66 6.96 20.36
N CYS A 94 -3.66 7.49 19.66
CA CYS A 94 -3.04 8.78 19.96
C CYS A 94 -3.30 9.80 18.86
N VAL A 95 -3.51 11.06 19.22
CA VAL A 95 -3.75 12.14 18.24
C VAL A 95 -2.88 13.37 18.50
N ASN A 96 -2.41 14.00 17.43
CA ASN A 96 -1.79 15.32 17.44
C ASN A 96 -2.39 16.19 16.32
N LEU A 97 -2.63 17.47 16.62
CA LEU A 97 -2.94 18.49 15.63
C LEU A 97 -1.68 19.35 15.39
N THR A 98 -1.24 19.46 14.15
CA THR A 98 -0.06 20.24 13.77
C THR A 98 -0.37 21.27 12.69
N ASN A 99 0.33 22.40 12.75
CA ASN A 99 0.45 23.39 11.67
C ASN A 99 1.93 23.58 11.25
N SER A 100 2.80 22.65 11.65
CA SER A 100 4.23 22.64 11.39
C SER A 100 4.64 21.31 10.77
N TRP A 101 5.73 21.32 10.00
CA TRP A 101 6.33 20.10 9.45
C TRP A 101 6.97 19.23 10.55
N CYS A 102 7.39 19.84 11.66
CA CYS A 102 8.05 19.16 12.75
C CYS A 102 7.03 18.75 13.82
N VAL A 103 6.80 17.43 13.92
CA VAL A 103 6.13 16.80 15.06
C VAL A 103 7.22 16.06 15.85
N GLU A 104 7.49 16.52 17.06
CA GLU A 104 8.66 16.11 17.83
C GLU A 104 8.73 14.59 17.99
N LYS A 105 9.81 13.99 17.45
CA LYS A 105 10.14 12.55 17.54
C LYS A 105 9.09 11.60 16.96
N ILE A 106 8.17 12.04 16.09
CA ILE A 106 7.08 11.18 15.62
C ILE A 106 7.55 9.90 14.92
N ASP A 107 8.61 9.95 14.10
CA ASP A 107 9.17 8.75 13.45
C ASP A 107 9.70 7.74 14.48
N TYR A 108 10.41 8.23 15.50
CA TYR A 108 10.92 7.39 16.59
C TYR A 108 9.78 6.76 17.39
N LEU A 109 8.73 7.53 17.73
CA LEU A 109 7.58 7.01 18.45
C LEU A 109 6.83 5.95 17.63
N ALA A 110 6.65 6.17 16.33
CA ALA A 110 6.02 5.20 15.45
C ALA A 110 6.78 3.88 15.40
N GLU A 111 8.12 3.92 15.35
CA GLU A 111 8.99 2.74 15.38
C GLU A 111 8.98 2.02 16.73
N GLN A 112 9.00 2.77 17.84
CA GLN A 112 9.10 2.18 19.18
C GLN A 112 7.76 1.67 19.72
N LEU A 113 6.64 2.17 19.21
CA LEU A 113 5.30 1.86 19.71
C LEU A 113 4.40 1.29 18.60
N PRO A 114 4.76 0.13 18.01
CA PRO A 114 3.98 -0.47 16.92
C PRO A 114 2.56 -0.88 17.33
N GLU A 115 2.27 -0.97 18.63
CA GLU A 115 0.93 -1.22 19.19
C GLU A 115 0.09 0.05 19.42
N VAL A 116 0.62 1.25 19.11
CA VAL A 116 -0.11 2.52 19.23
C VAL A 116 -0.42 3.03 17.83
N HIS A 117 -1.67 3.42 17.59
CA HIS A 117 -2.05 4.10 16.34
C HIS A 117 -1.94 5.60 16.54
N PHE A 118 -1.08 6.26 15.75
CA PHE A 118 -0.94 7.70 15.74
C PHE A 118 -1.77 8.34 14.63
N HIS A 119 -2.62 9.29 15.01
CA HIS A 119 -3.37 10.16 14.11
C HIS A 119 -2.70 11.54 14.07
N ILE A 120 -2.06 11.87 12.95
CA ILE A 120 -1.42 13.17 12.75
C ILE A 120 -2.29 14.01 11.82
N VAL A 121 -2.83 15.10 12.35
CA VAL A 121 -3.85 15.92 11.66
C VAL A 121 -3.30 17.31 11.39
N ALA A 122 -3.57 17.85 10.20
CA ALA A 122 -3.31 19.26 9.88
C ALA A 122 -4.51 19.85 9.13
N TYR A 123 -4.75 21.14 9.29
CA TYR A 123 -5.78 21.87 8.54
C TYR A 123 -5.32 22.30 7.13
N THR A 124 -4.04 22.11 6.82
CA THR A 124 -3.41 22.52 5.56
C THR A 124 -2.71 21.34 4.89
N ASN A 125 -2.09 21.61 3.75
CA ASN A 125 -1.10 20.70 3.17
C ASN A 125 -0.02 20.36 4.20
N MET A 126 0.49 19.14 4.11
CA MET A 126 1.60 18.66 4.93
C MET A 126 2.88 18.59 4.09
N ALA A 127 4.02 18.81 4.75
CA ALA A 127 5.33 18.60 4.15
C ALA A 127 5.64 17.10 3.97
N ASN A 128 6.64 16.78 3.13
CA ASN A 128 6.99 15.40 2.79
C ASN A 128 7.42 14.58 4.00
N GLU A 129 7.99 15.22 5.02
CA GLU A 129 8.39 14.59 6.28
C GLU A 129 7.19 13.90 6.95
N LEU A 130 6.03 14.56 7.01
CA LEU A 130 4.82 13.99 7.57
C LEU A 130 4.14 13.00 6.62
N LEU A 131 4.12 13.27 5.31
CA LEU A 131 3.56 12.33 4.32
C LEU A 131 4.34 11.02 4.25
N ALA A 132 5.65 11.07 4.47
CA ALA A 132 6.52 9.90 4.52
C ALA A 132 6.21 8.98 5.72
N LEU A 133 5.44 9.43 6.72
CA LEU A 133 4.98 8.58 7.81
C LEU A 133 4.02 7.47 7.34
N THR A 134 3.45 7.57 6.14
CA THR A 134 2.65 6.49 5.51
C THR A 134 3.41 5.17 5.33
N ARG A 135 4.74 5.17 5.45
CA ARG A 135 5.55 3.94 5.51
C ARG A 135 5.31 3.13 6.78
N PHE A 136 4.81 3.76 7.84
CA PHE A 136 4.54 3.09 9.12
C PHE A 136 3.12 2.51 9.13
N PRO A 137 2.94 1.24 9.52
CA PRO A 137 1.62 0.60 9.55
C PRO A 137 0.70 1.15 10.66
N ASN A 138 1.27 1.88 11.62
CA ASN A 138 0.61 2.37 12.82
C ASN A 138 0.48 3.90 12.85
N VAL A 139 0.60 4.58 11.70
CA VAL A 139 0.39 6.02 11.57
C VAL A 139 -0.61 6.31 10.46
N THR A 140 -1.64 7.10 10.79
CA THR A 140 -2.51 7.71 9.77
C THR A 140 -2.31 9.22 9.74
N VAL A 141 -2.12 9.73 8.53
CA VAL A 141 -1.81 11.13 8.26
C VAL A 141 -3.01 11.79 7.57
N TYR A 142 -3.48 12.92 8.11
CA TYR A 142 -4.67 13.63 7.64
C TYR A 142 -4.33 15.06 7.21
N PRO A 143 -3.79 15.27 5.99
CA PRO A 143 -3.61 16.61 5.45
C PRO A 143 -4.96 17.24 5.10
N ASN A 144 -5.05 18.58 5.14
CA ASN A 144 -6.24 19.35 4.75
C ASN A 144 -7.53 18.92 5.48
N SER A 145 -7.43 18.57 6.76
CA SER A 145 -8.58 18.27 7.61
C SER A 145 -9.29 19.54 8.07
N LEU A 146 -10.39 19.39 8.82
CA LEU A 146 -11.21 20.48 9.34
C LEU A 146 -11.48 20.29 10.84
N PRO A 147 -11.78 21.36 11.60
CA PRO A 147 -12.00 21.27 13.05
C PRO A 147 -13.04 20.22 13.46
N MET A 148 -14.15 20.11 12.74
CA MET A 148 -15.20 19.12 13.04
C MET A 148 -14.72 17.67 12.84
N LEU A 149 -13.80 17.44 11.91
CA LEU A 149 -13.22 16.11 11.69
C LEU A 149 -12.17 15.79 12.76
N LEU A 150 -11.35 16.77 13.13
CA LEU A 150 -10.41 16.65 14.25
C LEU A 150 -11.17 16.34 15.55
N GLU A 151 -12.29 17.00 15.81
CA GLU A 151 -13.13 16.73 16.99
C GLU A 151 -13.52 15.25 17.10
N GLN A 152 -13.94 14.62 15.99
CA GLN A 152 -14.29 13.19 15.97
C GLN A 152 -13.08 12.29 16.24
N ILE A 153 -11.91 12.64 15.71
CA ILE A 153 -10.67 11.89 15.98
C ILE A 153 -10.31 12.03 17.46
N VAL A 154 -10.41 13.23 18.05
CA VAL A 154 -10.16 13.44 19.49
C VAL A 154 -11.15 12.64 20.34
N ILE A 155 -12.44 12.61 20.01
CA ILE A 155 -13.45 11.79 20.71
C ILE A 155 -13.06 10.30 20.68
N ALA A 156 -12.58 9.80 19.54
CA ALA A 156 -12.17 8.40 19.36
C ALA A 156 -10.79 8.06 19.94
N SER A 157 -9.97 9.07 20.27
CA SER A 157 -8.61 8.87 20.76
C SER A 157 -8.55 8.64 22.27
N ASP A 158 -7.54 7.92 22.73
CA ASP A 158 -7.30 7.66 24.15
C ASP A 158 -6.40 8.72 24.79
N LEU A 159 -5.44 9.26 24.03
CA LEU A 159 -4.42 10.21 24.50
C LEU A 159 -4.12 11.28 23.44
N TYR A 160 -4.12 12.55 23.84
CA TYR A 160 -3.61 13.63 23.00
C TYR A 160 -2.11 13.77 23.22
N LEU A 161 -1.32 13.89 22.15
CA LEU A 161 0.12 14.10 22.22
C LEU A 161 0.45 15.51 21.72
N ASP A 162 0.83 16.42 22.61
CA ASP A 162 1.14 17.82 22.25
C ASP A 162 2.59 17.98 21.73
N LEU A 163 2.86 17.42 20.56
CA LEU A 163 4.20 17.27 19.98
C LEU A 163 4.55 18.28 18.89
N ASN A 164 3.56 19.01 18.37
CA ASN A 164 3.79 19.92 17.26
C ASN A 164 4.57 21.16 17.70
N HIS A 165 5.49 21.60 16.84
CA HIS A 165 6.17 22.88 16.99
C HIS A 165 5.30 24.05 16.51
N ASP A 166 5.83 25.25 16.67
CA ASP A 166 5.21 26.54 16.31
C ASP A 166 3.94 26.87 17.10
N ARG A 167 3.08 27.73 16.52
CA ARG A 167 1.86 28.22 17.18
C ARG A 167 0.89 27.06 17.43
N LYS A 168 0.45 26.93 18.68
CA LYS A 168 -0.59 25.98 19.07
C LYS A 168 -1.94 26.39 18.48
N LEU A 169 -2.78 25.40 18.23
CA LEU A 169 -4.13 25.58 17.71
C LEU A 169 -5.12 25.29 18.84
N GLU A 170 -5.75 26.34 19.35
CA GLU A 170 -6.59 26.28 20.56
C GLU A 170 -7.75 25.29 20.46
N ASP A 171 -8.29 25.06 19.24
CA ASP A 171 -9.31 24.04 18.95
C ASP A 171 -8.99 22.68 19.60
N ALA A 172 -7.72 22.26 19.54
CA ALA A 172 -7.31 20.97 20.09
C ALA A 172 -7.49 20.92 21.61
N TYR A 173 -7.08 21.97 22.33
CA TYR A 173 -7.21 22.04 23.77
C TYR A 173 -8.68 22.15 24.20
N GLU A 174 -9.50 22.87 23.43
CA GLU A 174 -10.95 22.92 23.66
C GLU A 174 -11.56 21.51 23.61
N PHE A 175 -11.23 20.71 22.60
CA PHE A 175 -11.73 19.34 22.48
C PHE A 175 -11.17 18.42 23.56
N VAL A 176 -9.87 18.51 23.86
CA VAL A 176 -9.23 17.73 24.93
C VAL A 176 -9.92 17.96 26.27
N LEU A 177 -10.18 19.23 26.63
CA LEU A 177 -10.89 19.59 27.86
C LEU A 177 -12.35 19.13 27.83
N LYS A 178 -13.06 19.41 26.73
CA LYS A 178 -14.49 19.06 26.55
C LYS A 178 -14.73 17.55 26.70
N TYR A 179 -13.85 16.73 26.15
CA TYR A 179 -13.97 15.27 26.16
C TYR A 179 -13.11 14.59 27.23
N LYS A 180 -12.51 15.38 28.13
CA LYS A 180 -11.70 14.91 29.27
C LYS A 180 -10.61 13.93 28.85
N LYS A 181 -9.94 14.22 27.73
CA LYS A 181 -8.83 13.40 27.23
C LYS A 181 -7.56 13.71 28.03
N PRO A 182 -6.77 12.70 28.40
CA PRO A 182 -5.43 12.96 28.92
C PRO A 182 -4.57 13.58 27.80
N MET A 183 -3.61 14.41 28.21
CA MET A 183 -2.67 15.12 27.35
C MET A 183 -1.33 15.26 28.06
#